data_AF-A0A9Q5I468-F1
#
_entry.id   AF-A0A9Q5I468-F1
#
_cell.length_a   1.000
_cell.length_b   1.000
_cell.length_c   1.000
_cell.angle_alpha   90.00
_cell.angle_beta   90.00
_cell.angle_gamma   90.00
#
_symmetry.space_group_name_H-M   'P 1'
#
loop_
_entity.id
_entity.type
_entity.pdbx_description
1 polymer ?
#
loop_
_entity_poly.entity_id
_entity_poly.type
_entity_poly.pdbx_seq_one_letter_code
_entity_poly.pdbx_strand_id
1 'polypeptide(L)'
;MDHPYPTFAALASFLREAHPRLAYLHVIEPRNAAGVDRDPLPGESAEFLRLIWQGPSGSENGSAYISAGGYSPEEAIETAEKKGILIAFGRHFIANPDLPARIKKGIPLTPYNRSTFYAPGNADGYADYAFADKEAEENYKNFDKL
;
A
#
# COMPACT_ATOMS: atom_id res chain seq x y z
N MET A 1 -18.91 6.89 -10.60
CA MET A 1 -18.26 7.36 -11.84
C MET A 1 -18.44 6.24 -12.84
N ASP A 2 -19.18 6.49 -13.92
CA ASP A 2 -19.71 5.39 -14.73
C ASP A 2 -18.64 4.73 -15.62
N HIS A 3 -17.60 5.49 -15.98
CA HIS A 3 -16.45 5.00 -16.76
C HIS A 3 -15.13 5.64 -16.26
N PRO A 4 -14.49 5.09 -15.22
CA PRO A 4 -13.23 5.65 -14.72
C PRO A 4 -12.07 5.49 -15.71
N TYR A 5 -12.09 4.43 -16.54
CA TYR A 5 -10.99 4.06 -17.44
C TYR A 5 -10.48 5.20 -18.33
N PRO A 6 -11.30 5.89 -19.16
CA PRO A 6 -10.79 6.91 -20.07
C PRO A 6 -10.13 8.09 -19.33
N THR A 7 -10.71 8.49 -18.20
CA THR A 7 -10.21 9.63 -17.43
C THR A 7 -8.85 9.32 -16.80
N PHE A 8 -8.74 8.19 -16.12
CA PHE A 8 -7.51 7.82 -15.42
C PHE A 8 -6.41 7.36 -16.39
N ALA A 9 -6.77 6.75 -17.53
CA ALA A 9 -5.81 6.41 -18.57
C ALA A 9 -5.19 7.67 -19.20
N ALA A 10 -6.01 8.66 -19.52
CA ALA A 10 -5.53 9.94 -20.04
C ALA A 10 -4.60 10.64 -19.04
N LEU A 11 -4.97 10.68 -17.76
CA LEU A 11 -4.15 11.26 -16.70
C LEU A 11 -2.78 10.56 -16.57
N ALA A 12 -2.77 9.22 -16.47
CA ALA A 12 -1.53 8.47 -16.30
C ALA A 12 -0.59 8.62 -17.50
N SER A 13 -1.13 8.59 -18.72
CA SER A 13 -0.34 8.82 -19.95
C SER A 13 0.26 10.22 -19.97
N PHE A 14 -0.54 11.25 -19.66
CA PHE A 14 -0.07 12.63 -19.59
C PHE A 14 1.04 12.79 -18.55
N LEU A 15 0.87 12.25 -17.33
CA LEU A 15 1.89 12.35 -16.28
C LEU A 15 3.18 11.63 -16.67
N ARG A 16 3.10 10.45 -17.30
CA ARG A 16 4.28 9.71 -17.78
C ARG A 16 5.05 10.50 -18.84
N GLU A 17 4.34 11.16 -19.76
CA GLU A 17 4.95 11.93 -20.86
C GLU A 17 5.50 13.28 -20.38
N ALA A 18 4.69 14.06 -19.65
CA ALA A 18 5.05 15.41 -19.21
C ALA A 18 6.06 15.39 -18.05
N HIS A 19 6.07 14.34 -17.23
CA HIS A 19 6.91 14.23 -16.04
C HIS A 19 7.59 12.85 -15.93
N PRO A 20 8.49 12.49 -16.86
CA PRO A 20 9.10 11.16 -16.94
C PRO A 20 10.01 10.82 -15.74
N ARG A 21 10.29 11.79 -14.86
CA ARG A 21 11.10 11.63 -13.64
C ARG A 21 10.28 11.67 -12.35
N LEU A 22 8.95 11.58 -12.41
CA LEU A 22 8.15 11.38 -11.20
C LEU A 22 8.63 10.11 -10.50
N ALA A 23 8.83 10.20 -9.18
CA ALA A 23 9.39 9.10 -8.40
C ALA A 23 8.48 7.86 -8.41
N TYR A 24 7.17 8.07 -8.33
CA TYR A 24 6.19 6.99 -8.34
C TYR A 24 4.79 7.43 -8.79
N LEU A 25 3.96 6.45 -9.13
CA LEU A 25 2.51 6.54 -9.14
C LEU A 25 1.93 5.67 -8.03
N HIS A 26 1.08 6.23 -7.17
CA HIS A 26 0.44 5.52 -6.05
C HIS A 26 -1.07 5.39 -6.31
N VAL A 27 -1.55 4.15 -6.37
CA VAL A 27 -2.92 3.83 -6.77
C VAL A 27 -3.62 3.00 -5.70
N ILE A 28 -4.86 3.37 -5.41
CA ILE A 28 -5.77 2.59 -4.55
C ILE A 28 -6.53 1.60 -5.43
N GLU A 29 -6.41 0.31 -5.11
CA GLU A 29 -7.09 -0.77 -5.79
C GLU A 29 -8.61 -0.74 -5.53
N PRO A 30 -9.44 -1.16 -6.50
CA PRO A 30 -10.90 -1.16 -6.36
C PRO A 30 -11.42 -2.15 -5.30
N ARG A 31 -10.54 -2.91 -4.64
CA ARG A 31 -10.87 -3.75 -3.48
C ARG A 31 -11.06 -2.96 -2.16
N ASN A 32 -10.84 -1.64 -2.19
CA ASN A 32 -11.13 -0.76 -1.06
C ASN A 32 -12.35 0.12 -1.34
N ALA A 33 -13.33 0.09 -0.44
CA ALA A 33 -14.46 1.03 -0.42
C ALA A 33 -14.46 1.81 0.89
N ALA A 34 -13.99 3.06 0.86
CA ALA A 34 -13.97 3.97 2.00
C ALA A 34 -13.32 3.36 3.26
N GLY A 35 -12.21 2.65 3.08
CA GLY A 35 -11.47 2.02 4.17
C GLY A 35 -12.02 0.66 4.62
N VAL A 36 -13.03 0.11 3.96
CA VAL A 36 -13.52 -1.28 4.15
C VAL A 36 -13.07 -2.13 2.96
N ASP A 37 -12.70 -3.38 3.23
CA ASP A 37 -12.37 -4.32 2.17
C ASP A 37 -13.63 -4.85 1.52
N ARG A 38 -13.57 -4.97 0.20
CA ARG A 38 -14.60 -5.62 -0.60
C ARG A 38 -13.94 -6.36 -1.75
N ASP A 39 -14.65 -7.34 -2.28
CA ASP A 39 -14.25 -7.94 -3.54
C ASP A 39 -14.42 -6.90 -4.67
N PRO A 40 -13.47 -6.85 -5.63
CA PRO A 40 -13.64 -6.07 -6.84
C PRO A 40 -14.83 -6.63 -7.63
N LEU A 41 -15.64 -5.74 -8.20
CA LEU A 41 -16.73 -6.14 -9.08
C LEU A 41 -16.17 -6.63 -10.42
N PRO A 42 -16.92 -7.46 -11.18
CA PRO A 42 -16.51 -7.85 -12.52
C PRO A 42 -16.17 -6.64 -13.39
N GLY A 43 -14.95 -6.62 -13.93
CA GLY A 43 -14.46 -5.51 -14.76
C GLY A 43 -13.82 -4.34 -13.99
N GLU A 44 -13.73 -4.38 -12.65
CA GLU A 44 -12.95 -3.42 -11.89
C GLU A 44 -11.49 -3.87 -11.77
N SER A 45 -10.57 -3.07 -12.32
CA SER A 45 -9.13 -3.29 -12.19
C SER A 45 -8.37 -1.99 -12.35
N ALA A 46 -7.33 -1.80 -11.54
CA ALA A 46 -6.37 -0.71 -11.71
C ALA A 46 -5.16 -1.10 -12.57
N GLU A 47 -5.09 -2.34 -13.09
CA GLU A 47 -3.91 -2.86 -13.80
C GLU A 47 -3.51 -2.03 -15.02
N PHE A 48 -4.49 -1.44 -15.71
CA PHE A 48 -4.24 -0.57 -16.87
C PHE A 48 -3.34 0.63 -16.51
N LEU A 49 -3.42 1.15 -15.27
CA LEU A 49 -2.57 2.24 -14.81
C LEU A 49 -1.11 1.80 -14.69
N ARG A 50 -0.85 0.60 -14.18
CA ARG A 50 0.52 0.04 -14.12
C ARG A 50 1.09 -0.16 -15.51
N LEU A 51 0.30 -0.72 -16.43
CA LEU A 51 0.72 -0.93 -17.83
C LEU A 51 1.03 0.39 -18.54
N ILE A 52 0.23 1.43 -18.31
CA ILE A 52 0.52 2.78 -18.82
C ILE A 52 1.75 3.37 -18.15
N TRP A 53 1.92 3.22 -16.83
CA TRP A 53 3.00 3.86 -16.07
C TRP A 53 4.36 3.21 -16.29
N GLN A 54 4.47 1.90 -16.11
CA GLN A 54 5.73 1.14 -16.15
C GLN A 54 5.96 0.42 -17.49
N GLY A 55 4.96 0.39 -18.36
CA GLY A 55 4.98 -0.41 -19.58
C GLY A 55 4.74 -1.91 -19.34
N PRO A 56 4.54 -2.69 -20.42
CA PRO A 56 4.32 -4.14 -20.34
C PRO A 56 5.46 -4.91 -19.66
N SER A 57 6.71 -4.42 -19.73
CA SER A 57 7.88 -5.04 -19.08
C SER A 57 8.09 -4.61 -17.61
N GLY A 58 7.32 -3.64 -17.09
CA GLY A 58 7.30 -3.28 -15.67
C GLY A 58 8.39 -2.31 -15.20
N SER A 59 9.25 -1.79 -16.08
CA SER A 59 10.35 -0.88 -15.66
C SER A 59 10.78 0.14 -16.72
N GLU A 60 9.99 0.37 -17.76
CA GLU A 60 10.42 1.13 -18.95
C GLU A 60 10.87 2.57 -18.67
N ASN A 61 10.36 3.20 -17.61
CA ASN A 61 10.72 4.56 -17.21
C ASN A 61 11.52 4.62 -15.89
N GLY A 62 11.83 3.48 -15.27
CA GLY A 62 12.50 3.42 -13.96
C GLY A 62 11.71 3.99 -12.78
N SER A 63 10.43 4.35 -12.97
CA SER A 63 9.57 4.92 -11.91
C SER A 63 8.84 3.81 -11.16
N ALA A 64 8.69 3.98 -9.84
CA ALA A 64 8.00 3.00 -9.02
C ALA A 64 6.48 3.06 -9.22
N TYR A 65 5.82 1.92 -9.08
CA TYR A 65 4.37 1.85 -8.95
C TYR A 65 4.04 1.33 -7.55
N ILE A 66 3.21 2.06 -6.82
CA ILE A 66 2.78 1.71 -5.46
C ILE A 66 1.30 1.34 -5.54
N SER A 67 0.98 0.09 -5.24
CA SER A 67 -0.41 -0.38 -5.13
C SER A 67 -0.83 -0.44 -3.66
N ALA A 68 -2.04 0.03 -3.37
CA ALA A 68 -2.59 0.08 -2.02
C ALA A 68 -4.04 -0.39 -1.97
N GLY A 69 -4.46 -0.90 -0.82
CA GLY A 69 -5.86 -1.21 -0.54
C GLY A 69 -6.06 -2.71 -0.34
N GLY A 70 -6.48 -3.09 0.86
CA GLY A 70 -6.98 -4.44 1.18
C GLY A 70 -6.01 -5.61 1.15
N TYR A 71 -4.73 -5.41 0.88
CA TYR A 71 -3.75 -6.49 0.85
C TYR A 71 -3.57 -7.20 2.20
N SER A 72 -3.63 -8.54 2.18
CA SER A 72 -2.97 -9.38 3.20
C SER A 72 -1.45 -9.42 2.97
N PRO A 73 -0.63 -9.80 3.96
CA PRO A 73 0.80 -10.05 3.77
C PRO A 73 1.11 -11.00 2.62
N GLU A 74 0.36 -12.10 2.51
CA GLU A 74 0.55 -13.14 1.51
C GLU A 74 0.24 -12.60 0.11
N GLU A 75 -0.91 -11.93 -0.06
CA GLU A 75 -1.28 -11.30 -1.33
C GLU A 75 -0.29 -10.22 -1.75
N ALA A 76 0.24 -9.46 -0.79
CA ALA A 76 1.22 -8.41 -1.05
C ALA A 76 2.53 -8.98 -1.57
N ILE A 77 3.05 -10.05 -0.94
CA ILE A 77 4.28 -10.72 -1.39
C ILE A 77 4.07 -11.27 -2.81
N GLU A 78 3.00 -12.04 -3.03
CA GLU A 78 2.71 -12.62 -4.35
C GLU A 78 2.58 -11.53 -5.42
N THR A 79 1.83 -10.46 -5.12
CA THR A 79 1.60 -9.36 -6.07
C THR A 79 2.89 -8.60 -6.37
N ALA A 80 3.69 -8.29 -5.35
CA ALA A 80 4.96 -7.57 -5.51
C ALA A 80 5.94 -8.35 -6.37
N GLU A 81 6.12 -9.64 -6.08
CA GLU A 81 7.01 -10.54 -6.84
C GLU A 81 6.55 -10.70 -8.29
N LYS A 82 5.25 -10.92 -8.50
CA LYS A 82 4.69 -11.16 -9.84
C LYS A 82 4.73 -9.93 -10.72
N LYS A 83 4.52 -8.72 -10.16
CA LYS A 83 4.36 -7.48 -10.94
C LYS A 83 5.57 -6.55 -10.89
N GLY A 84 6.52 -6.78 -9.98
CA GLY A 84 7.66 -5.88 -9.79
C GLY A 84 7.26 -4.51 -9.24
N ILE A 85 6.32 -4.48 -8.30
CA ILE A 85 5.75 -3.23 -7.74
C ILE A 85 5.93 -3.14 -6.23
N LEU A 86 5.71 -1.94 -5.69
CA LEU A 86 5.65 -1.70 -4.24
C LEU A 86 4.21 -1.84 -3.74
N ILE A 87 4.04 -2.33 -2.51
CA ILE A 87 2.74 -2.44 -1.85
C ILE A 87 2.71 -1.53 -0.62
N ALA A 88 1.65 -0.73 -0.50
CA ALA A 88 1.42 0.12 0.65
C ALA A 88 0.32 -0.44 1.57
N PHE A 89 0.63 -0.44 2.87
CA PHE A 89 -0.28 -0.86 3.94
C PHE A 89 -0.69 0.33 4.81
N GLY A 90 -2.00 0.51 5.02
CA GLY A 90 -2.55 1.53 5.91
C GLY A 90 -2.95 0.95 7.27
N ARG A 91 -4.14 0.34 7.33
CA ARG A 91 -4.75 -0.20 8.56
C ARG A 91 -3.85 -1.16 9.34
N HIS A 92 -3.16 -2.06 8.63
CA HIS A 92 -2.22 -2.97 9.28
C HIS A 92 -1.03 -2.24 9.88
N PHE A 93 -0.56 -1.16 9.26
CA PHE A 93 0.56 -0.38 9.79
C PHE A 93 0.16 0.41 11.06
N ILE A 94 -1.09 0.88 11.15
CA ILE A 94 -1.62 1.54 12.37
C ILE A 94 -1.42 0.64 13.60
N ALA A 95 -1.76 -0.64 13.49
CA ALA A 95 -1.70 -1.58 14.61
C ALA A 95 -0.37 -2.32 14.78
N ASN A 96 0.54 -2.19 13.81
CA ASN A 96 1.78 -2.96 13.75
C ASN A 96 2.92 -2.00 13.36
N PRO A 97 3.55 -1.31 14.33
CA PRO A 97 4.64 -0.38 14.05
C PRO A 97 5.85 -1.06 13.39
N ASP A 98 5.96 -2.38 13.57
CA ASP A 98 6.98 -3.27 13.02
C ASP A 98 6.45 -4.17 11.89
N LEU A 99 5.41 -3.73 11.17
CA LEU A 99 4.76 -4.51 10.11
C LEU A 99 5.76 -5.19 9.13
N PRO A 100 6.80 -4.50 8.60
CA PRO A 100 7.75 -5.17 7.70
C PRO A 100 8.50 -6.34 8.35
N ALA A 101 8.86 -6.22 9.63
CA ALA A 101 9.53 -7.29 10.37
C ALA A 101 8.58 -8.47 10.61
N ARG A 102 7.31 -8.21 10.92
CA ARG A 102 6.30 -9.25 11.08
C ARG A 102 6.09 -10.04 9.79
N ILE A 103 5.91 -9.34 8.67
CA ILE A 103 5.76 -9.97 7.34
C ILE A 103 6.98 -10.82 7.01
N LYS A 104 8.20 -10.29 7.20
CA LYS A 104 9.45 -11.01 6.93
C LYS A 104 9.62 -12.28 7.79
N LYS A 105 9.23 -12.23 9.06
CA LYS A 105 9.36 -13.34 10.02
C LYS A 105 8.13 -14.26 10.06
N GLY A 106 7.06 -13.97 9.32
CA GLY A 106 5.80 -14.72 9.38
C GLY A 106 5.08 -14.59 10.73
N ILE A 107 5.26 -13.47 11.44
CA ILE A 107 4.63 -13.22 12.74
C ILE A 107 3.19 -12.73 12.50
N PRO A 108 2.19 -13.27 13.23
CA PRO A 108 0.82 -12.79 13.14
C PRO A 108 0.69 -11.28 13.39
N LEU A 109 -0.16 -10.64 12.57
CA LEU A 109 -0.43 -9.21 12.71
C LEU A 109 -1.38 -8.96 13.88
N THR A 110 -1.08 -7.92 14.65
CA THR A 110 -1.99 -7.36 15.64
C THR A 110 -3.24 -6.81 14.92
N PRO A 111 -4.46 -7.20 15.36
CA PRO A 111 -5.69 -6.64 14.81
C PRO A 111 -5.77 -5.13 15.04
N TYR A 112 -6.18 -4.40 14.01
CA TYR A 112 -6.45 -2.97 14.14
C TYR A 112 -7.80 -2.69 14.78
N ASN A 113 -7.90 -1.60 15.54
CA ASN A 113 -9.16 -1.13 16.10
C ASN A 113 -9.65 0.09 15.31
N ARG A 114 -10.76 -0.06 14.58
CA ARG A 114 -11.30 1.05 13.78
C ARG A 114 -11.90 2.17 14.63
N SER A 115 -12.35 1.89 15.85
CA SER A 115 -12.98 2.90 16.70
C SER A 115 -11.98 3.95 17.20
N THR A 116 -10.68 3.65 17.15
CA THR A 116 -9.61 4.54 17.62
C THR A 116 -8.91 5.31 16.48
N PHE A 117 -9.19 5.00 15.21
CA PHE A 117 -8.49 5.64 14.08
C PHE A 117 -8.60 7.17 14.05
N TYR A 118 -9.73 7.70 14.49
CA TYR A 118 -10.03 9.13 14.49
C TYR A 118 -10.52 9.57 15.88
N ALA A 119 -9.69 9.36 16.91
CA ALA A 119 -10.01 9.67 18.30
C ALA A 119 -9.11 10.82 18.83
N PRO A 120 -9.44 12.09 18.56
CA PRO A 120 -8.59 13.21 18.96
C PRO A 120 -8.46 13.31 20.48
N GLY A 121 -7.23 13.44 20.98
CA GLY A 121 -6.94 13.55 22.41
C GLY A 121 -6.93 12.23 23.18
N ASN A 122 -7.18 11.10 22.52
CA ASN A 122 -6.94 9.76 23.08
C ASN A 122 -5.70 9.14 22.43
N ALA A 123 -4.77 8.64 23.24
CA ALA A 123 -3.58 7.94 22.77
C ALA A 123 -3.83 6.45 22.50
N ASP A 124 -4.95 5.90 22.98
CA ASP A 124 -5.32 4.50 22.79
C ASP A 124 -5.48 4.17 21.31
N GLY A 125 -4.83 3.10 20.86
CA GLY A 125 -4.81 2.67 19.46
C GLY A 125 -4.09 3.64 18.51
N TYR A 126 -3.18 4.48 19.03
CA TYR A 126 -2.34 5.39 18.23
C TYR A 126 -0.86 5.08 18.38
N ALA A 127 -0.32 5.16 19.60
CA ALA A 127 1.11 4.97 19.89
C ALA A 127 1.39 3.85 20.91
N ASP A 128 0.36 3.10 21.30
CA ASP A 128 0.36 2.06 22.34
C ASP A 128 0.33 0.63 21.79
N TYR A 129 0.34 0.45 20.47
CA TYR A 129 0.45 -0.86 19.84
C TYR A 129 1.84 -1.48 20.10
N ALA A 130 1.85 -2.71 20.61
CA ALA A 130 3.07 -3.42 20.95
C ALA A 130 3.85 -3.90 19.71
N PHE A 131 5.18 -3.87 19.80
CA PHE A 131 6.10 -4.56 18.90
C PHE A 131 5.98 -6.08 19.06
N ALA A 132 6.37 -6.85 18.04
CA ALA A 132 6.34 -8.31 18.10
C ALA A 132 7.34 -8.88 19.11
N ASP A 133 8.51 -8.24 19.24
CA ASP A 133 9.56 -8.59 20.18
C ASP A 133 10.41 -7.36 20.53
N LYS A 134 11.31 -7.51 21.52
CA LYS A 134 12.23 -6.43 21.94
C LYS A 134 13.20 -6.00 20.83
N GLU A 135 13.59 -6.94 19.97
CA GLU A 135 14.50 -6.66 18.85
C GLU A 135 13.84 -5.70 17.85
N ALA A 136 12.57 -5.93 17.51
CA ALA A 136 11.78 -5.07 16.63
C ALA A 136 11.60 -3.66 17.23
N GLU A 137 11.35 -3.57 18.54
CA GLU A 137 11.26 -2.31 19.26
C GLU A 137 12.60 -1.55 19.25
N GLU A 138 13.72 -2.23 19.49
CA GLU A 138 15.06 -1.63 19.46
C GLU A 138 15.43 -1.17 18.05
N ASN A 139 15.13 -1.97 17.02
CA ASN A 139 15.38 -1.61 15.62
C ASN A 139 14.61 -0.34 15.22
N TYR A 140 13.34 -0.23 15.61
CA TYR A 140 12.52 0.95 15.37
C TYR A 140 13.13 2.20 16.04
N LYS A 141 13.47 2.12 17.34
CA LYS A 141 14.05 3.24 18.09
C LYS A 141 15.42 3.70 17.59
N ASN A 142 16.13 2.84 16.87
CA ASN A 142 17.44 3.17 16.29
C ASN A 142 17.35 3.74 14.87
N PHE A 143 16.19 3.62 14.20
CA PHE A 143 15.99 4.18 12.86
C PHE A 143 16.10 5.72 12.86
N ASP A 144 15.64 6.39 13.92
CA ASP A 144 15.71 7.85 14.08
C ASP A 144 17.13 8.40 14.32
N LYS A 145 18.16 7.55 14.34
CA LYS A 145 19.56 7.94 14.56
C LYS A 145 20.41 7.97 13.28
N LEU A 146 19.82 7.71 12.11
CA LEU A 146 20.44 7.79 10.79
C LEU A 146 20.15 9.14 10.11
#